data_AF-A0A7S4EG14-F1
#
_entry.id   AF-A0A7S4EG14-F1
#
_cell.length_a   1.000
_cell.length_b   1.000
_cell.length_c   1.000
_cell.angle_alpha   90.00
_cell.angle_beta   90.00
_cell.angle_gamma   90.00
#
_symmetry.space_group_name_H-M   'P 1'
#
loop_
_entity.id
_entity.type
_entity.pdbx_description
1 polymer ?
#
loop_
_entity_poly.entity_id
_entity_poly.type
_entity_poly.pdbx_seq_one_letter_code
_entity_poly.pdbx_strand_id
1 'polypeptide(L)'
;MKLCTLHQLLQVILLSGSSATALAEQATSTSTAAADTNRPRRPRFRKDVHILLYETDSRLEHDPASSLYFFKERSKTANLRTTVYGGRLKHHGYGDKLKLLKPFLEVANANELMIVANARDVVLNVPDNDEVATEAVDSFLENFHQLTKKHPNAVVMSAEEQCCASAMSHVRPGNYFDPVTKERKYRACSSGKEDCKWQENDNIASWKEMMRDRAFDETSASGLEEYNRVYLNSDILAGYPADLMKLLELSDIGHSEDDQAVFTDLMNNFPEMIHLDYHQEIFGNNPVRKGLTEGCLFERQATTGKALIHSEQMTQPLILHTPEMFYDCLDTLIEGLGGESQQRYLVDYGEGESGVERRLADFEIEEATVTTLGGDNGAGGSYVLQNYGGFDLNQEGFLTYLSNLLGSYWNYGQFVASGNYGQYGNYGQYGNYGQYGNYGYYRQYQSFGTLAPSSFSSSGSSSYLTLASSSAIIDTVSEASRYGDILTSSGTLSPTSSASSANTSTGTSTGTSTGTSTGTS
;
A
#
# COMPACT_ATOMS: atom_id res chain seq x y z
N MET A 1 -42.45 -9.54 19.35
CA MET A 1 -43.35 -8.52 18.76
C MET A 1 -42.55 -7.22 18.70
N LYS A 2 -42.19 -6.62 17.57
CA LYS A 2 -42.85 -6.51 16.27
C LYS A 2 -41.83 -6.23 15.15
N LEU A 3 -42.14 -6.80 13.98
CA LEU A 3 -41.88 -6.33 12.60
C LEU A 3 -40.48 -5.81 12.23
N CYS A 4 -39.64 -6.69 11.70
CA CYS A 4 -38.68 -6.32 10.63
C CYS A 4 -38.27 -7.47 9.68
N THR A 5 -38.98 -8.60 9.67
CA THR A 5 -38.57 -9.82 8.94
C THR A 5 -39.57 -10.27 7.86
N LEU A 6 -40.12 -9.34 7.07
CA LEU A 6 -41.06 -9.68 5.99
C LEU A 6 -40.88 -8.88 4.68
N HIS A 7 -39.67 -8.41 4.39
CA HIS A 7 -39.39 -7.74 3.10
C HIS A 7 -38.31 -8.39 2.23
N GLN A 8 -37.58 -9.40 2.73
CA GLN A 8 -36.56 -10.10 1.94
C GLN A 8 -37.00 -11.46 1.39
N LEU A 9 -38.22 -11.94 1.68
CA LEU A 9 -38.70 -13.24 1.19
C LEU A 9 -39.61 -13.15 -0.07
N LEU A 10 -39.92 -11.96 -0.58
CA LEU A 10 -40.89 -11.78 -1.67
C LEU A 10 -40.28 -11.53 -3.07
N GLN A 11 -38.94 -11.45 -3.20
CA GLN A 11 -38.27 -11.26 -4.50
C GLN A 11 -37.78 -12.56 -5.16
N VAL A 12 -37.89 -13.72 -4.50
CA VAL A 12 -37.38 -15.00 -5.03
C VAL A 12 -38.47 -15.83 -5.76
N ILE A 13 -39.74 -15.38 -5.76
CA ILE A 13 -40.87 -16.18 -6.29
C ILE A 13 -41.36 -15.72 -7.68
N LEU A 14 -40.76 -14.70 -8.32
CA LEU A 14 -41.26 -14.14 -9.58
C LEU A 14 -40.40 -14.38 -10.85
N LEU A 15 -39.47 -15.34 -10.85
CA LEU A 15 -38.67 -15.69 -12.05
C LEU A 15 -38.77 -17.16 -12.49
N SER A 16 -39.83 -17.88 -12.11
CA SER A 16 -40.14 -19.19 -12.66
C SER A 16 -41.33 -19.12 -13.62
N GLY A 17 -41.05 -18.91 -14.91
CA GLY A 17 -42.09 -19.05 -15.93
C GLY A 17 -41.59 -18.83 -17.36
N SER A 18 -41.83 -19.86 -18.20
CA SER A 18 -41.87 -19.82 -19.68
C SER A 18 -40.52 -19.92 -20.40
N SER A 19 -40.27 -20.80 -21.39
CA SER A 19 -41.07 -21.82 -22.06
C SER A 19 -40.13 -22.78 -22.82
N ALA A 20 -40.53 -24.03 -22.93
CA ALA A 20 -39.95 -25.03 -23.83
C ALA A 20 -40.57 -24.95 -25.24
N THR A 21 -39.89 -25.62 -26.19
CA THR A 21 -40.28 -26.04 -27.56
C THR A 21 -39.98 -25.08 -28.73
N ALA A 22 -39.01 -25.48 -29.57
CA ALA A 22 -39.26 -25.91 -30.96
C ALA A 22 -37.99 -26.50 -31.59
N LEU A 23 -38.10 -27.76 -32.03
CA LEU A 23 -37.22 -28.45 -32.97
C LEU A 23 -37.50 -27.94 -34.39
N ALA A 24 -36.46 -27.72 -35.18
CA ALA A 24 -36.51 -27.85 -36.64
C ALA A 24 -35.11 -28.11 -37.20
N GLU A 25 -34.93 -29.31 -37.75
CA GLU A 25 -33.85 -29.71 -38.63
C GLU A 25 -33.82 -28.85 -39.90
N GLN A 26 -32.62 -28.40 -40.30
CA GLN A 26 -32.28 -28.35 -41.72
C GLN A 26 -30.77 -28.48 -41.91
N ALA A 27 -30.38 -29.63 -42.45
CA ALA A 27 -29.04 -29.92 -42.90
C ALA A 27 -28.83 -29.33 -44.31
N THR A 28 -27.89 -28.41 -44.44
CA THR A 28 -27.27 -28.06 -45.72
C THR A 28 -25.76 -28.09 -45.55
N SER A 29 -25.14 -29.06 -46.21
CA SER A 29 -23.72 -29.30 -46.28
C SER A 29 -23.02 -28.27 -47.15
N THR A 30 -22.26 -27.37 -46.54
CA THR A 30 -21.26 -26.54 -47.22
C THR A 30 -19.98 -26.54 -46.41
N SER A 31 -19.02 -27.36 -46.85
CA SER A 31 -17.55 -27.19 -46.74
C SER A 31 -17.08 -26.33 -45.55
N THR A 32 -17.14 -26.87 -44.34
CA THR A 32 -16.55 -26.28 -43.14
C THR A 32 -15.06 -26.56 -43.12
N ALA A 33 -14.24 -25.55 -43.42
CA ALA A 33 -12.91 -25.47 -42.81
C ALA A 33 -13.16 -25.44 -41.30
N ALA A 34 -12.95 -26.57 -40.63
CA ALA A 34 -13.08 -26.70 -39.19
C ALA A 34 -12.03 -25.79 -38.54
N ALA A 35 -12.42 -24.53 -38.33
CA ALA A 35 -11.74 -23.65 -37.41
C ALA A 35 -11.70 -24.40 -36.08
N ASP A 36 -10.50 -24.65 -35.58
CA ASP A 36 -10.22 -25.22 -34.27
C ASP A 36 -10.72 -24.25 -33.19
N THR A 37 -12.05 -24.21 -33.00
CA THR A 37 -12.75 -23.37 -32.03
C THR A 37 -12.63 -23.93 -30.60
N ASN A 38 -11.98 -25.08 -30.44
CA ASN A 38 -11.77 -25.73 -29.16
C ASN A 38 -10.41 -25.44 -28.53
N ARG A 39 -9.59 -24.57 -29.14
CA ARG A 39 -8.41 -24.08 -28.43
C ARG A 39 -8.86 -23.11 -27.34
N PRO A 40 -8.72 -23.45 -26.04
CA PRO A 40 -9.11 -22.55 -24.97
C PRO A 40 -8.36 -21.24 -25.18
N ARG A 41 -9.11 -20.15 -25.42
CA ARG A 41 -8.53 -18.82 -25.51
C ARG A 41 -7.80 -18.60 -24.19
N ARG A 42 -6.49 -18.39 -24.26
CA ARG A 42 -5.72 -17.99 -23.08
C ARG A 42 -6.43 -16.79 -22.45
N PRO A 43 -6.74 -16.82 -21.14
CA PRO A 43 -7.29 -15.67 -20.44
C PRO A 43 -6.42 -14.47 -20.76
N ARG A 44 -7.03 -13.39 -21.25
CA ARG A 44 -6.32 -12.13 -21.46
C ARG A 44 -6.37 -11.38 -20.15
N PHE A 45 -5.22 -11.10 -19.56
CA PHE A 45 -5.10 -10.22 -18.40
C PHE A 45 -5.91 -8.95 -18.61
N ARG A 46 -6.58 -8.50 -17.53
CA ARG A 46 -7.19 -7.18 -17.50
C ARG A 46 -6.10 -6.12 -17.65
N LYS A 47 -6.46 -4.97 -18.23
CA LYS A 47 -5.52 -3.92 -18.68
C LYS A 47 -5.71 -2.58 -17.96
N ASP A 48 -6.59 -2.58 -16.99
CA ASP A 48 -7.03 -1.45 -16.19
C ASP A 48 -6.38 -1.45 -14.80
N VAL A 49 -5.75 -2.56 -14.36
CA VAL A 49 -5.00 -2.65 -13.09
C VAL A 49 -3.69 -3.41 -13.28
N HIS A 50 -2.59 -2.86 -12.75
CA HIS A 50 -1.27 -3.52 -12.68
C HIS A 50 -0.67 -3.37 -11.28
N ILE A 51 -0.34 -4.50 -10.66
CA ILE A 51 0.31 -4.56 -9.34
C ILE A 51 1.82 -4.68 -9.50
N LEU A 52 2.56 -3.80 -8.84
CA LEU A 52 4.01 -3.79 -8.70
C LEU A 52 4.37 -4.16 -7.25
N LEU A 53 5.01 -5.32 -7.08
CA LEU A 53 5.47 -5.80 -5.78
C LEU A 53 6.97 -5.61 -5.65
N TYR A 54 7.42 -4.90 -4.61
CA TYR A 54 8.84 -4.72 -4.35
C TYR A 54 9.41 -5.88 -3.54
N GLU A 55 10.36 -6.61 -4.12
CA GLU A 55 11.09 -7.69 -3.46
C GLU A 55 12.52 -7.79 -3.99
N THR A 56 13.48 -7.95 -3.08
CA THR A 56 14.90 -8.16 -3.44
C THR A 56 15.35 -9.63 -3.47
N ASP A 57 14.65 -10.51 -2.76
CA ASP A 57 14.92 -11.93 -2.71
C ASP A 57 14.09 -12.69 -3.75
N SER A 58 14.69 -12.94 -4.92
CA SER A 58 14.07 -13.69 -6.01
C SER A 58 13.66 -15.13 -5.64
N ARG A 59 14.12 -15.68 -4.52
CA ARG A 59 13.74 -17.03 -4.08
C ARG A 59 12.28 -17.09 -3.64
N LEU A 60 11.76 -15.99 -3.06
CA LEU A 60 10.40 -15.94 -2.52
C LEU A 60 9.35 -16.14 -3.63
N GLU A 61 9.59 -15.68 -4.85
CA GLU A 61 8.68 -15.92 -5.98
C GLU A 61 8.46 -17.42 -6.33
N HIS A 62 9.30 -18.31 -5.80
CA HIS A 62 9.29 -19.74 -6.06
C HIS A 62 9.06 -20.59 -4.81
N ASP A 63 8.92 -19.95 -3.64
CA ASP A 63 8.64 -20.62 -2.38
C ASP A 63 7.13 -20.69 -2.16
N PRO A 64 6.49 -21.88 -2.23
CA PRO A 64 5.05 -22.03 -2.06
C PRO A 64 4.51 -21.51 -0.73
N ALA A 65 5.35 -21.48 0.31
CA ALA A 65 4.96 -21.00 1.63
C ALA A 65 5.13 -19.48 1.79
N SER A 66 5.66 -18.78 0.78
CA SER A 66 5.80 -17.34 0.83
C SER A 66 4.52 -16.61 0.45
N SER A 67 4.28 -15.47 1.10
CA SER A 67 3.21 -14.53 0.75
C SER A 67 3.30 -14.05 -0.70
N LEU A 68 4.51 -13.81 -1.21
CA LEU A 68 4.73 -13.39 -2.60
C LEU A 68 4.28 -14.45 -3.61
N TYR A 69 4.62 -15.72 -3.39
CA TYR A 69 4.15 -16.82 -4.24
C TYR A 69 2.63 -16.90 -4.22
N PHE A 70 2.03 -16.90 -3.02
CA PHE A 70 0.58 -16.93 -2.87
C PHE A 70 -0.10 -15.76 -3.59
N PHE A 71 0.41 -14.54 -3.41
CA PHE A 71 -0.10 -13.33 -4.07
C PHE A 71 -0.09 -13.48 -5.59
N LYS A 72 0.99 -14.02 -6.17
CA LYS A 72 1.12 -14.24 -7.61
C LYS A 72 0.15 -15.30 -8.12
N GLU A 73 -0.08 -16.39 -7.39
CA GLU A 73 -1.08 -17.38 -7.77
C GLU A 73 -2.49 -16.77 -7.75
N ARG A 74 -2.85 -16.04 -6.70
CA ARG A 74 -4.12 -15.31 -6.62
C ARG A 74 -4.28 -14.25 -7.71
N SER A 75 -3.19 -13.60 -8.12
CA SER A 75 -3.20 -12.66 -9.23
C SER A 75 -3.62 -13.33 -10.54
N LYS A 76 -3.26 -14.60 -10.76
CA LYS A 76 -3.69 -15.36 -11.95
C LYS A 76 -5.19 -15.63 -11.92
N THR A 77 -5.73 -16.05 -10.78
CA THR A 77 -7.18 -16.26 -10.56
C THR A 77 -7.96 -14.96 -10.83
N ALA A 78 -7.47 -13.83 -10.32
CA ALA A 78 -8.04 -12.51 -10.57
C ALA A 78 -7.75 -11.93 -11.97
N ASN A 79 -7.03 -12.66 -12.82
CA ASN A 79 -6.61 -12.20 -14.14
C ASN A 79 -5.88 -10.84 -14.10
N LEU A 80 -5.15 -10.59 -13.01
CA LEU A 80 -4.36 -9.38 -12.74
C LEU A 80 -2.94 -9.51 -13.27
N ARG A 81 -2.43 -8.41 -13.84
CA ARG A 81 -1.02 -8.30 -14.16
C ARG A 81 -0.26 -7.94 -12.89
N THR A 82 0.66 -8.81 -12.48
CA THR A 82 1.52 -8.59 -11.31
C THR A 82 2.98 -8.67 -11.74
N THR A 83 3.79 -7.69 -11.34
CA THR A 83 5.22 -7.62 -11.62
C THR A 83 6.00 -7.45 -10.33
N VAL A 84 6.93 -8.36 -10.10
CA VAL A 84 7.89 -8.22 -9.00
C VAL A 84 9.08 -7.42 -9.51
N TYR A 85 9.49 -6.41 -8.75
CA TYR A 85 10.63 -5.56 -9.08
C TYR A 85 11.52 -5.35 -7.86
N GLY A 86 12.73 -4.83 -8.07
CA GLY A 86 13.82 -4.89 -7.10
C GLY A 86 14.78 -6.02 -7.49
N GLY A 87 14.32 -7.27 -7.44
CA GLY A 87 15.13 -8.45 -7.80
C GLY A 87 16.45 -8.49 -7.02
N ARG A 88 17.49 -9.12 -7.56
CA ARG A 88 18.80 -9.30 -6.90
C ARG A 88 19.58 -8.00 -6.59
N LEU A 89 18.94 -6.84 -6.68
CA LEU A 89 19.50 -5.59 -6.19
C LEU A 89 19.67 -5.66 -4.68
N LYS A 90 20.76 -5.04 -4.22
CA LYS A 90 20.99 -4.85 -2.79
C LYS A 90 19.94 -3.86 -2.27
N HIS A 91 19.36 -4.16 -1.12
CA HIS A 91 18.51 -3.23 -0.40
C HIS A 91 19.38 -2.15 0.29
N HIS A 92 19.07 -0.88 0.05
CA HIS A 92 19.74 0.30 0.63
C HIS A 92 18.88 1.03 1.66
N GLY A 93 17.56 0.83 1.66
CA GLY A 93 16.63 1.36 2.65
C GLY A 93 15.20 1.51 2.12
N TYR A 94 14.36 2.21 2.88
CA TYR A 94 12.91 2.29 2.65
C TYR A 94 12.54 2.96 1.32
N GLY A 95 13.28 4.00 0.90
CA GLY A 95 13.05 4.70 -0.37
C GLY A 95 13.44 3.93 -1.64
N ASP A 96 14.14 2.79 -1.55
CA ASP A 96 14.51 1.99 -2.74
C ASP A 96 13.30 1.57 -3.56
N LYS A 97 12.24 1.13 -2.87
CA LYS A 97 10.95 0.74 -3.46
C LYS A 97 10.48 1.80 -4.45
N LEU A 98 10.57 3.07 -4.06
CA LEU A 98 10.03 4.20 -4.81
C LEU A 98 11.00 4.68 -5.90
N LYS A 99 12.30 4.71 -5.63
CA LYS A 99 13.33 5.09 -6.62
C LYS A 99 13.34 4.19 -7.85
N LEU A 100 12.99 2.91 -7.67
CA LEU A 100 13.00 1.92 -8.74
C LEU A 100 11.70 1.90 -9.58
N LEU A 101 10.66 2.68 -9.21
CA LEU A 101 9.39 2.68 -9.92
C LEU A 101 9.44 3.39 -11.28
N LYS A 102 10.26 4.42 -11.42
CA LYS A 102 10.22 5.34 -12.57
C LYS A 102 10.18 4.64 -13.93
N PRO A 103 11.05 3.65 -14.24
CA PRO A 103 11.01 2.97 -15.53
C PRO A 103 9.70 2.21 -15.80
N PHE A 104 9.03 1.72 -14.77
CA PHE A 104 7.74 1.04 -14.92
C PHE A 104 6.62 2.03 -15.26
N LEU A 105 6.62 3.19 -14.60
CA LEU A 105 5.62 4.23 -14.82
C LEU A 105 5.77 4.88 -16.21
N GLU A 106 7.00 5.02 -16.73
CA GLU A 106 7.26 5.59 -18.06
C GLU A 106 6.70 4.75 -19.22
N VAL A 107 6.55 3.44 -19.02
CA VAL A 107 6.04 2.50 -20.04
C VAL A 107 4.63 1.99 -19.77
N ALA A 108 4.06 2.33 -18.61
CA ALA A 108 2.71 1.96 -18.22
C ALA A 108 1.66 2.62 -19.13
N ASN A 109 0.50 2.00 -19.27
CA ASN A 109 -0.61 2.64 -19.96
C ASN A 109 -1.16 3.76 -19.07
N ALA A 110 -1.34 4.96 -19.63
CA ALA A 110 -1.80 6.13 -18.88
C ALA A 110 -3.15 5.93 -18.16
N ASN A 111 -4.00 5.02 -18.65
CA ASN A 111 -5.31 4.71 -18.08
C ASN A 111 -5.32 3.44 -17.21
N GLU A 112 -4.17 2.81 -17.01
CA GLU A 112 -4.01 1.63 -16.15
C GLU A 112 -3.74 2.10 -14.72
N LEU A 113 -4.53 1.66 -13.76
CA LEU A 113 -4.32 1.96 -12.35
C LEU A 113 -3.16 1.11 -11.83
N MET A 114 -2.15 1.76 -11.28
CA MET A 114 -0.97 1.10 -10.76
C MET A 114 -1.09 0.95 -9.24
N ILE A 115 -0.88 -0.25 -8.73
CA ILE A 115 -0.76 -0.51 -7.28
C ILE A 115 0.70 -0.83 -6.99
N VAL A 116 1.29 -0.15 -6.02
CA VAL A 116 2.65 -0.43 -5.53
C VAL A 116 2.56 -0.94 -4.11
N ALA A 117 3.18 -2.08 -3.83
CA ALA A 117 3.19 -2.66 -2.50
C ALA A 117 4.54 -3.31 -2.14
N ASN A 118 4.84 -3.41 -0.84
CA ASN A 118 5.82 -4.37 -0.34
C ASN A 118 5.35 -5.80 -0.68
N ALA A 119 6.28 -6.73 -0.89
CA ALA A 119 5.93 -8.11 -1.26
C ALA A 119 5.79 -9.07 -0.08
N ARG A 120 6.47 -8.80 1.04
CA ARG A 120 6.74 -9.80 2.10
C ARG A 120 5.59 -9.98 3.07
N ASP A 121 4.82 -8.92 3.27
CA ASP A 121 3.83 -8.75 4.33
C ASP A 121 2.47 -8.34 3.79
N VAL A 122 2.24 -8.59 2.50
CA VAL A 122 0.94 -8.37 1.85
C VAL A 122 0.34 -9.68 1.34
N VAL A 123 -0.98 -9.70 1.27
CA VAL A 123 -1.75 -10.80 0.69
C VAL A 123 -2.85 -10.24 -0.21
N LEU A 124 -3.05 -10.87 -1.37
CA LEU A 124 -4.14 -10.52 -2.28
C LEU A 124 -5.42 -11.19 -1.76
N ASN A 125 -6.41 -10.40 -1.36
CA ASN A 125 -7.67 -10.82 -0.74
C ASN A 125 -8.66 -11.40 -1.75
N VAL A 126 -8.20 -12.38 -2.51
CA VAL A 126 -8.94 -13.02 -3.59
C VAL A 126 -9.06 -14.51 -3.28
N PRO A 127 -10.28 -15.07 -3.18
CA PRO A 127 -10.46 -16.51 -3.03
C PRO A 127 -10.14 -17.26 -4.33
N ASP A 128 -10.05 -18.59 -4.26
CA ASP A 128 -9.81 -19.44 -5.44
C ASP A 128 -11.06 -19.60 -6.33
N ASN A 129 -11.58 -18.49 -6.84
CA ASN A 129 -12.76 -18.45 -7.66
C ASN A 129 -12.71 -17.25 -8.62
N ASP A 130 -12.62 -17.51 -9.92
CA ASP A 130 -12.46 -16.48 -10.96
C ASP A 130 -13.58 -15.41 -10.96
N GLU A 131 -14.82 -15.79 -10.67
CA GLU A 131 -15.97 -14.87 -10.66
C GLU A 131 -15.88 -13.92 -9.46
N VAL A 132 -15.67 -14.46 -8.27
CA VAL A 132 -15.50 -13.66 -7.04
C VAL A 132 -14.22 -12.82 -7.10
N ALA A 133 -13.16 -13.36 -7.71
CA ALA A 133 -11.92 -12.63 -7.93
C ALA A 133 -12.13 -11.41 -8.84
N THR A 134 -12.92 -11.56 -9.90
CA THR A 134 -13.28 -10.45 -10.80
C THR A 134 -14.09 -9.39 -10.06
N GLU A 135 -15.09 -9.81 -9.28
CA GLU A 135 -15.92 -8.91 -8.47
C GLU A 135 -15.08 -8.11 -7.45
N ALA A 136 -14.12 -8.75 -6.79
CA ALA A 136 -13.23 -8.09 -5.83
C ALA A 136 -12.41 -6.97 -6.47
N VAL A 137 -11.88 -7.19 -7.67
CA VAL A 137 -11.10 -6.16 -8.38
C VAL A 137 -11.99 -5.05 -8.95
N ASP A 138 -13.21 -5.38 -9.40
CA ASP A 138 -14.16 -4.36 -9.88
C ASP A 138 -14.65 -3.47 -8.72
N SER A 139 -14.90 -4.06 -7.55
CA SER A 139 -15.19 -3.33 -6.31
C SER A 139 -14.03 -2.40 -5.92
N PHE A 140 -12.79 -2.89 -6.03
CA PHE A 140 -11.59 -2.06 -5.79
C PHE A 140 -11.53 -0.84 -6.71
N LEU A 141 -11.81 -1.00 -8.01
CA LEU A 141 -11.80 0.12 -8.97
C LEU A 141 -12.88 1.15 -8.65
N GLU A 142 -14.10 0.69 -8.35
CA GLU A 142 -15.21 1.57 -7.97
C GLU A 142 -14.86 2.36 -6.69
N ASN A 143 -14.36 1.67 -5.66
CA ASN A 143 -13.96 2.32 -4.40
C ASN A 143 -12.81 3.31 -4.61
N PHE A 144 -11.81 2.98 -5.43
CA PHE A 144 -10.74 3.91 -5.79
C PHE A 144 -11.29 5.19 -6.46
N HIS A 145 -12.24 5.05 -7.39
CA HIS A 145 -12.89 6.20 -8.04
C HIS A 145 -13.74 7.02 -7.08
N GLN A 146 -14.42 6.39 -6.12
CA GLN A 146 -15.17 7.12 -5.09
C GLN A 146 -14.25 7.90 -4.16
N LEU A 147 -13.18 7.26 -3.66
CA LEU A 147 -12.17 7.89 -2.80
C LEU A 147 -11.50 9.10 -3.49
N THR A 148 -11.17 8.96 -4.77
CA THR A 148 -10.51 10.02 -5.54
C THR A 148 -11.47 11.01 -6.20
N LYS A 149 -12.79 10.88 -6.01
CA LYS A 149 -13.80 11.71 -6.70
C LYS A 149 -13.60 13.22 -6.53
N LYS A 150 -13.17 13.66 -5.33
CA LYS A 150 -12.90 15.09 -5.04
C LYS A 150 -11.54 15.54 -5.58
N HIS A 151 -10.60 14.61 -5.70
CA HIS A 151 -9.21 14.84 -6.10
C HIS A 151 -8.79 13.76 -7.11
N PRO A 152 -9.22 13.86 -8.38
CA PRO A 152 -9.06 12.79 -9.37
C PRO A 152 -7.60 12.48 -9.74
N ASN A 153 -6.66 13.33 -9.30
CA ASN A 153 -5.22 13.17 -9.46
C ASN A 153 -4.50 12.77 -8.16
N ALA A 154 -5.25 12.38 -7.13
CA ALA A 154 -4.69 11.92 -5.88
C ALA A 154 -4.18 10.48 -6.00
N VAL A 155 -3.07 10.22 -5.32
CA VAL A 155 -2.60 8.86 -5.02
C VAL A 155 -3.27 8.44 -3.72
N VAL A 156 -3.92 7.28 -3.73
CA VAL A 156 -4.50 6.71 -2.51
C VAL A 156 -3.45 5.88 -1.80
N MET A 157 -3.22 6.14 -0.52
CA MET A 157 -2.35 5.35 0.35
C MET A 157 -3.17 4.68 1.45
N SER A 158 -2.66 3.58 1.97
CA SER A 158 -3.35 2.87 3.05
C SER A 158 -3.27 3.65 4.38
N ALA A 159 -4.28 3.52 5.23
CA ALA A 159 -4.32 4.12 6.57
C ALA A 159 -4.12 3.04 7.65
N GLU A 160 -3.45 3.40 8.75
CA GLU A 160 -3.15 2.49 9.86
C GLU A 160 -3.39 3.14 11.23
N GLU A 161 -3.41 2.31 12.27
CA GLU A 161 -3.60 2.72 13.67
C GLU A 161 -2.29 3.11 14.37
N GLN A 162 -1.15 2.74 13.80
CA GLN A 162 0.16 2.99 14.40
C GLN A 162 0.78 4.27 13.86
N CYS A 163 1.16 5.14 14.80
CA CYS A 163 2.06 6.24 14.55
C CYS A 163 3.25 6.09 15.50
N CYS A 164 4.48 6.37 15.11
CA CYS A 164 4.94 6.92 13.83
C CYS A 164 6.31 6.31 13.50
N ALA A 165 6.73 6.38 12.24
CA ALA A 165 8.09 6.00 11.86
C ALA A 165 9.16 6.81 12.64
N SER A 166 10.31 6.19 12.92
CA SER A 166 11.36 6.78 13.77
C SER A 166 11.83 8.15 13.25
N ALA A 167 11.94 8.31 11.94
CA ALA A 167 12.31 9.57 11.29
C ALA A 167 11.40 10.76 11.66
N MET A 168 10.12 10.50 11.96
CA MET A 168 9.14 11.53 12.34
C MET A 168 9.40 12.10 13.74
N SER A 169 10.19 11.42 14.59
CA SER A 169 10.61 11.99 15.87
C SER A 169 11.65 13.10 15.72
N HIS A 170 12.33 13.20 14.57
CA HIS A 170 13.43 14.14 14.34
C HIS A 170 13.00 15.45 13.66
N VAL A 171 11.77 15.51 13.14
CA VAL A 171 11.30 16.59 12.27
C VAL A 171 9.80 16.86 12.50
N ARG A 172 9.36 18.13 12.39
CA ARG A 172 7.94 18.52 12.51
C ARG A 172 7.19 18.46 11.17
N PRO A 173 5.85 18.37 11.18
CA PRO A 173 5.04 18.63 9.99
C PRO A 173 5.38 19.99 9.36
N GLY A 174 5.47 20.03 8.04
CA GLY A 174 5.81 21.19 7.22
C GLY A 174 7.30 21.38 6.95
N ASN A 175 8.18 20.56 7.52
CA ASN A 175 9.61 20.83 7.46
C ASN A 175 10.29 20.26 6.21
N TYR A 176 9.92 19.08 5.71
CA TYR A 176 10.63 18.48 4.56
C TYR A 176 10.41 19.23 3.26
N PHE A 177 9.28 19.95 3.11
CA PHE A 177 8.95 20.66 1.87
C PHE A 177 8.67 22.15 2.10
N ASP A 178 8.97 22.97 1.08
CA ASP A 178 8.41 24.32 0.98
C ASP A 178 7.01 24.27 0.33
N PRO A 179 5.94 24.74 0.98
CA PRO A 179 4.61 24.73 0.37
C PRO A 179 4.49 25.71 -0.81
N VAL A 180 5.36 26.72 -0.91
CA VAL A 180 5.34 27.74 -1.97
C VAL A 180 6.24 27.34 -3.13
N THR A 181 7.51 27.04 -2.86
CA THR A 181 8.47 26.69 -3.94
C THR A 181 8.36 25.24 -4.37
N LYS A 182 7.73 24.38 -3.56
CA LYS A 182 7.64 22.92 -3.74
C LYS A 182 9.00 22.22 -3.64
N GLU A 183 10.03 22.91 -3.17
CA GLU A 183 11.37 22.36 -3.05
C GLU A 183 11.52 21.53 -1.77
N ARG A 184 12.30 20.45 -1.88
CA ARG A 184 12.71 19.60 -0.75
C ARG A 184 13.75 20.34 0.10
N LYS A 185 13.44 20.62 1.37
CA LYS A 185 14.30 21.35 2.33
C LYS A 185 15.23 20.43 3.13
N TYR A 186 14.69 19.32 3.63
CA TYR A 186 15.42 18.37 4.47
C TYR A 186 15.20 16.95 3.99
N ARG A 187 16.08 16.04 4.40
CA ARG A 187 15.97 14.61 4.15
C ARG A 187 15.47 13.91 5.39
N ALA A 188 14.59 12.92 5.24
CA ALA A 188 14.26 12.03 6.34
C ALA A 188 15.46 11.14 6.63
N CYS A 189 15.73 10.88 7.91
CA CYS A 189 16.74 9.90 8.27
C CYS A 189 16.22 8.47 7.98
N SER A 190 17.11 7.49 7.95
CA SER A 190 16.75 6.08 7.75
C SER A 190 16.30 5.49 9.08
N SER A 191 14.99 5.24 9.27
CA SER A 191 14.47 4.68 10.52
C SER A 191 15.19 3.38 10.92
N GLY A 192 15.47 3.22 12.22
CA GLY A 192 16.24 2.09 12.76
C GLY A 192 17.76 2.23 12.68
N LYS A 193 18.29 3.31 12.09
CA LYS A 193 19.73 3.65 12.21
C LYS A 193 20.03 4.31 13.54
N GLU A 194 21.30 4.22 13.97
CA GLU A 194 21.78 4.74 15.25
C GLU A 194 21.46 6.23 15.45
N ASP A 195 21.53 7.02 14.37
CA ASP A 195 21.23 8.45 14.34
C ASP A 195 19.74 8.77 14.10
N CYS A 196 18.90 7.76 13.95
CA CYS A 196 17.48 7.87 13.60
C CYS A 196 16.61 6.94 14.47
N LYS A 197 16.93 6.85 15.77
CA LYS A 197 16.14 6.08 16.73
C LYS A 197 14.82 6.79 17.03
N TRP A 198 13.79 6.00 17.31
CA TRP A 198 12.50 6.53 17.70
C TRP A 198 12.56 7.17 19.09
N GLN A 199 11.87 8.31 19.26
CA GLN A 199 11.75 9.02 20.54
C GLN A 199 10.38 9.68 20.66
N GLU A 200 9.66 9.44 21.76
CA GLU A 200 8.44 10.22 22.05
C GLU A 200 8.84 11.66 22.39
N ASN A 201 8.35 12.61 21.60
CA ASN A 201 8.62 14.04 21.77
C ASN A 201 7.54 14.91 21.10
N ASP A 202 7.70 16.24 21.17
CA ASP A 202 6.75 17.20 20.59
C ASP A 202 6.55 17.03 19.08
N ASN A 203 7.53 16.50 18.35
CA ASN A 203 7.39 16.27 16.92
C ASN A 203 6.38 15.15 16.67
N ILE A 204 6.51 14.03 17.38
CA ILE A 204 5.55 12.91 17.33
C ILE A 204 4.14 13.38 17.70
N ALA A 205 4.00 14.18 18.75
CA ALA A 205 2.70 14.75 19.13
C ALA A 205 2.11 15.61 17.99
N SER A 206 2.93 16.47 17.37
CA SER A 206 2.50 17.33 16.25
C SER A 206 2.06 16.53 15.02
N TRP A 207 2.75 15.42 14.71
CA TRP A 207 2.37 14.52 13.62
C TRP A 207 1.04 13.82 13.90
N LYS A 208 0.86 13.31 15.13
CA LYS A 208 -0.38 12.65 15.55
C LYS A 208 -1.57 13.61 15.47
N GLU A 209 -1.40 14.85 15.95
CA GLU A 209 -2.43 15.89 15.89
C GLU A 209 -2.79 16.24 14.44
N MET A 210 -1.80 16.56 13.60
CA MET A 210 -2.04 16.92 12.19
C MET A 210 -2.80 15.83 11.43
N MET A 211 -2.41 14.55 11.57
CA MET A 211 -3.09 13.45 10.87
C MET A 211 -4.52 13.21 11.38
N ARG A 212 -4.76 13.40 12.69
CA ARG A 212 -6.11 13.32 13.27
C ARG A 212 -7.00 14.46 12.80
N ASP A 213 -6.50 15.69 12.80
CA ASP A 213 -7.25 16.86 12.32
C ASP A 213 -7.64 16.67 10.87
N ARG A 214 -6.71 16.18 10.04
CA ARG A 214 -6.99 15.85 8.65
C ARG A 214 -8.05 14.75 8.52
N ALA A 215 -7.90 13.65 9.24
CA ALA A 215 -8.87 12.55 9.20
C ALA A 215 -10.27 13.04 9.62
N PHE A 216 -10.34 13.88 10.64
CA PHE A 216 -11.59 14.52 11.07
C PHE A 216 -12.19 15.40 9.96
N ASP A 217 -11.40 16.25 9.31
CA ASP A 217 -11.87 17.10 8.22
C ASP A 217 -12.41 16.27 7.03
N GLU A 218 -11.76 15.16 6.71
CA GLU A 218 -12.16 14.29 5.60
C GLU A 218 -13.36 13.38 5.92
N THR A 219 -13.51 12.95 7.18
CA THR A 219 -14.50 11.93 7.60
C THR A 219 -15.61 12.44 8.52
N SER A 220 -15.59 13.71 8.94
CA SER A 220 -16.63 14.30 9.81
C SER A 220 -18.03 14.17 9.22
N ALA A 221 -18.17 14.29 7.90
CA ALA A 221 -19.45 14.13 7.21
C ALA A 221 -20.02 12.70 7.29
N SER A 222 -19.16 11.69 7.48
CA SER A 222 -19.56 10.29 7.68
C SER A 222 -19.91 9.95 9.14
N GLY A 223 -19.73 10.89 10.09
CA GLY A 223 -20.06 10.69 11.50
C GLY A 223 -19.06 9.79 12.24
N LEU A 224 -17.81 9.79 11.80
CA LEU A 224 -16.77 8.84 12.24
C LEU A 224 -15.77 9.49 13.20
N GLU A 225 -16.27 10.04 14.29
CA GLU A 225 -15.45 10.72 15.29
C GLU A 225 -14.49 9.79 16.05
N GLU A 226 -14.58 8.47 15.88
CA GLU A 226 -13.88 7.45 16.69
C GLU A 226 -12.96 6.51 15.88
N TYR A 227 -12.49 6.93 14.71
CA TYR A 227 -11.52 6.13 13.95
C TYR A 227 -10.11 6.28 14.49
N ASN A 228 -9.50 5.17 14.89
CA ASN A 228 -8.09 5.13 15.31
C ASN A 228 -7.12 4.99 14.13
N ARG A 229 -7.61 4.61 12.94
CA ARG A 229 -6.82 4.35 11.73
C ARG A 229 -6.63 5.62 10.90
N VAL A 230 -5.88 6.56 11.44
CA VAL A 230 -5.76 7.93 10.90
C VAL A 230 -4.37 8.23 10.35
N TYR A 231 -3.43 7.31 10.48
CA TYR A 231 -2.04 7.53 10.11
C TYR A 231 -1.74 6.95 8.73
N LEU A 232 -0.92 7.64 7.96
CA LEU A 232 -0.47 7.19 6.65
C LEU A 232 0.44 5.97 6.80
N ASN A 233 0.19 4.93 6.01
CA ASN A 233 1.11 3.81 5.79
C ASN A 233 1.61 3.83 4.33
N SER A 234 2.93 3.90 4.13
CA SER A 234 3.59 4.02 2.82
C SER A 234 3.86 2.69 2.12
N ASP A 235 3.52 1.56 2.74
CA ASP A 235 3.82 0.24 2.21
C ASP A 235 2.93 -0.15 1.04
N ILE A 236 1.74 0.45 0.94
CA ILE A 236 0.80 0.23 -0.14
C ILE A 236 0.19 1.55 -0.63
N LEU A 237 0.24 1.76 -1.93
CA LEU A 237 -0.35 2.92 -2.60
C LEU A 237 -0.91 2.56 -3.98
N ALA A 238 -1.91 3.31 -4.45
CA ALA A 238 -2.45 3.21 -5.80
C ALA A 238 -2.63 4.58 -6.44
N GLY A 239 -2.35 4.67 -7.75
CA GLY A 239 -2.55 5.87 -8.53
C GLY A 239 -2.29 5.65 -10.02
N TYR A 240 -2.71 6.60 -10.85
CA TYR A 240 -2.37 6.56 -12.27
C TYR A 240 -0.88 6.88 -12.48
N PRO A 241 -0.25 6.40 -13.57
CA PRO A 241 1.19 6.55 -13.78
C PRO A 241 1.67 8.01 -13.74
N ALA A 242 0.89 8.94 -14.28
CA ALA A 242 1.23 10.36 -14.28
C ALA A 242 1.20 10.97 -12.86
N ASP A 243 0.22 10.58 -12.03
CA ASP A 243 0.07 11.08 -10.68
C ASP A 243 1.16 10.49 -9.76
N LEU A 244 1.47 9.20 -9.92
CA LEU A 244 2.60 8.55 -9.25
C LEU A 244 3.94 9.17 -9.65
N MET A 245 4.15 9.45 -10.94
CA MET A 245 5.38 10.11 -11.40
C MET A 245 5.53 11.49 -10.77
N LYS A 246 4.46 12.29 -10.75
CA LYS A 246 4.44 13.60 -10.11
C LYS A 246 4.75 13.51 -8.61
N LEU A 247 4.18 12.51 -7.92
CA LEU A 247 4.47 12.24 -6.52
C LEU A 247 5.95 11.90 -6.28
N LEU A 248 6.55 11.06 -7.13
CA LEU A 248 7.96 10.67 -7.04
C LEU A 248 8.92 11.83 -7.36
N GLU A 249 8.59 12.65 -8.36
CA GLU A 249 9.38 13.83 -8.72
C GLU A 249 9.35 14.88 -7.63
N LEU A 250 8.18 15.13 -7.05
CA LEU A 250 8.04 16.11 -5.97
C LEU A 250 8.67 15.62 -4.66
N SER A 251 8.51 14.33 -4.32
CA SER A 251 9.11 13.78 -3.11
C SER A 251 10.63 13.81 -3.15
N ASP A 252 11.20 13.66 -4.35
CA ASP A 252 12.63 13.50 -4.61
C ASP A 252 13.28 12.48 -3.66
N ILE A 253 12.54 11.47 -3.21
CA ILE A 253 12.94 10.62 -2.08
C ILE A 253 14.25 9.87 -2.38
N GLY A 254 15.21 9.90 -1.45
CA GLY A 254 16.46 9.15 -1.52
C GLY A 254 16.29 7.67 -1.17
N HIS A 255 17.24 6.84 -1.59
CA HIS A 255 17.23 5.37 -1.39
C HIS A 255 17.06 4.94 0.08
N SER A 256 17.67 5.67 1.02
CA SER A 256 17.67 5.33 2.44
C SER A 256 16.66 6.12 3.27
N GLU A 257 15.98 7.12 2.69
CA GLU A 257 15.01 7.93 3.45
C GLU A 257 13.81 7.07 3.85
N ASP A 258 13.28 7.32 5.04
CA ASP A 258 12.00 6.76 5.48
C ASP A 258 10.85 7.31 4.62
N ASP A 259 10.18 6.43 3.88
CA ASP A 259 9.16 6.81 2.92
C ASP A 259 7.85 7.26 3.56
N GLN A 260 7.48 6.69 4.72
CA GLN A 260 6.32 7.10 5.50
C GLN A 260 6.46 8.53 6.00
N ALA A 261 7.62 8.90 6.55
CA ALA A 261 7.90 10.27 6.99
C ALA A 261 7.88 11.26 5.83
N VAL A 262 8.48 10.90 4.69
CA VAL A 262 8.49 11.72 3.46
C VAL A 262 7.07 11.97 2.96
N PHE A 263 6.26 10.93 2.80
CA PHE A 263 4.92 11.06 2.24
C PHE A 263 3.93 11.69 3.21
N THR A 264 4.09 11.49 4.52
CA THR A 264 3.25 12.17 5.52
C THR A 264 3.45 13.69 5.47
N ASP A 265 4.68 14.17 5.27
CA ASP A 265 4.91 15.61 5.12
C ASP A 265 4.45 16.16 3.77
N LEU A 266 4.56 15.36 2.72
CA LEU A 266 4.06 15.71 1.39
C LEU A 266 2.53 15.84 1.42
N MET A 267 1.86 14.90 2.10
CA MET A 267 0.43 14.93 2.38
C MET A 267 0.03 16.19 3.15
N ASN A 268 0.80 16.60 4.16
CA ASN A 268 0.57 17.83 4.91
C ASN A 268 0.69 19.10 4.05
N ASN A 269 1.70 19.20 3.18
CA ASN A 269 1.94 20.40 2.37
C ASN A 269 1.09 20.47 1.09
N PHE A 270 0.69 19.32 0.54
CA PHE A 270 -0.02 19.18 -0.73
C PHE A 270 -1.21 18.23 -0.55
N PRO A 271 -2.25 18.63 0.20
CA PRO A 271 -3.30 17.73 0.64
C PRO A 271 -4.12 17.10 -0.48
N GLU A 272 -4.14 17.71 -1.67
CA GLU A 272 -4.82 17.16 -2.85
C GLU A 272 -4.06 16.03 -3.56
N MET A 273 -2.79 15.80 -3.23
CA MET A 273 -1.94 14.82 -3.92
C MET A 273 -2.03 13.41 -3.31
N ILE A 274 -2.31 13.32 -2.01
CA ILE A 274 -2.40 12.05 -1.29
C ILE A 274 -3.75 12.02 -0.58
N HIS A 275 -4.48 10.92 -0.77
CA HIS A 275 -5.70 10.61 -0.03
C HIS A 275 -5.48 9.32 0.77
N LEU A 276 -6.00 9.24 1.98
CA LEU A 276 -5.88 8.05 2.81
C LEU A 276 -7.16 7.22 2.77
N ASP A 277 -7.00 5.91 2.63
CA ASP A 277 -8.11 4.95 2.73
C ASP A 277 -8.49 4.69 4.20
N TYR A 278 -9.08 5.69 4.85
CA TYR A 278 -9.44 5.63 6.28
C TYR A 278 -10.40 4.46 6.63
N HIS A 279 -11.23 4.06 5.67
CA HIS A 279 -12.23 3.00 5.82
C HIS A 279 -11.75 1.62 5.39
N GLN A 280 -10.49 1.53 4.93
CA GLN A 280 -9.93 0.30 4.39
C GLN A 280 -10.85 -0.32 3.32
N GLU A 281 -11.37 0.51 2.43
CA GLU A 281 -12.24 0.12 1.32
C GLU A 281 -11.46 -0.56 0.19
N ILE A 282 -10.18 -0.22 0.05
CA ILE A 282 -9.30 -0.77 -0.98
C ILE A 282 -8.03 -1.41 -0.41
N PHE A 283 -7.54 -0.95 0.75
CA PHE A 283 -6.37 -1.48 1.46
C PHE A 283 -6.67 -1.78 2.93
N GLY A 284 -6.41 -3.01 3.37
CA GLY A 284 -6.59 -3.42 4.76
C GLY A 284 -5.27 -3.47 5.51
N ASN A 285 -5.15 -2.82 6.67
CA ASN A 285 -3.99 -2.87 7.56
C ASN A 285 -4.34 -3.56 8.90
N ASN A 286 -3.48 -4.47 9.34
CA ASN A 286 -3.65 -5.20 10.60
C ASN A 286 -2.78 -4.57 11.71
N PRO A 287 -3.34 -4.08 12.82
CA PRO A 287 -2.57 -3.44 13.88
C PRO A 287 -1.79 -4.47 14.71
N VAL A 288 -0.51 -4.63 14.39
CA VAL A 288 0.41 -5.59 15.04
C VAL A 288 0.45 -5.48 16.58
N ARG A 289 0.35 -4.26 17.12
CA ARG A 289 0.37 -4.01 18.57
C ARG A 289 -0.82 -4.60 19.34
N LYS A 290 -1.90 -4.97 18.64
CA LYS A 290 -3.06 -5.64 19.23
C LYS A 290 -2.91 -7.17 19.24
N GLY A 291 -1.79 -7.69 18.73
CA GLY A 291 -1.52 -9.12 18.68
C GLY A 291 -2.48 -9.89 17.77
N LEU A 292 -2.32 -11.22 17.71
CA LEU A 292 -3.06 -12.06 16.76
C LEU A 292 -4.59 -11.99 16.96
N THR A 293 -5.04 -11.98 18.22
CA THR A 293 -6.48 -12.07 18.57
C THR A 293 -7.26 -10.80 18.24
N GLU A 294 -6.71 -9.62 18.54
CA GLU A 294 -7.41 -8.34 18.35
C GLU A 294 -6.89 -7.57 17.14
N GLY A 295 -5.69 -7.90 16.66
CA GLY A 295 -5.03 -7.20 15.56
C GLY A 295 -5.15 -7.88 14.20
N CYS A 296 -5.55 -9.15 14.12
CA CYS A 296 -5.81 -9.81 12.84
C CYS A 296 -7.28 -9.64 12.46
N LEU A 297 -7.58 -8.53 11.80
CA LEU A 297 -8.95 -7.98 11.69
C LEU A 297 -9.79 -8.61 10.58
N PHE A 298 -9.19 -9.41 9.71
CA PHE A 298 -9.86 -9.91 8.51
C PHE A 298 -10.24 -11.37 8.66
N GLU A 299 -11.54 -11.64 8.59
CA GLU A 299 -12.10 -12.94 8.92
C GLU A 299 -12.82 -13.59 7.73
N ARG A 300 -12.88 -14.92 7.76
CA ARG A 300 -13.71 -15.70 6.84
C ARG A 300 -15.18 -15.49 7.16
N GLN A 301 -15.98 -15.27 6.13
CA GLN A 301 -17.42 -15.51 6.24
C GLN A 301 -17.72 -17.01 6.24
N ALA A 302 -18.51 -17.46 7.22
CA ALA A 302 -18.78 -18.87 7.49
C ALA A 302 -19.39 -19.69 6.31
N THR A 303 -19.85 -19.05 5.24
CA THR A 303 -20.68 -19.72 4.23
C THR A 303 -20.30 -19.45 2.77
N THR A 304 -19.29 -18.64 2.45
CA THR A 304 -19.30 -17.99 1.13
C THR A 304 -18.10 -18.22 0.20
N GLY A 305 -16.98 -18.83 0.62
CA GLY A 305 -15.82 -18.94 -0.29
C GLY A 305 -15.39 -17.59 -0.87
N LYS A 306 -15.71 -16.50 -0.15
CA LYS A 306 -15.50 -15.11 -0.54
C LYS A 306 -14.16 -14.59 0.00
N ALA A 307 -13.81 -13.39 -0.45
CA ALA A 307 -12.77 -12.58 0.17
C ALA A 307 -13.01 -12.41 1.68
N LEU A 308 -11.91 -12.25 2.43
CA LEU A 308 -11.94 -11.95 3.85
C LEU A 308 -12.53 -10.54 4.08
N ILE A 309 -13.19 -10.37 5.21
CA ILE A 309 -13.91 -9.13 5.55
C ILE A 309 -13.30 -8.54 6.81
N HIS A 310 -13.15 -7.22 6.81
CA HIS A 310 -12.82 -6.49 8.02
C HIS A 310 -13.92 -6.69 9.08
N SER A 311 -13.58 -7.27 10.23
CA SER A 311 -14.53 -7.65 11.27
C SER A 311 -15.34 -6.48 11.84
N GLU A 312 -14.72 -5.31 11.97
CA GLU A 312 -15.38 -4.09 12.46
C GLU A 312 -16.08 -3.27 11.35
N GLN A 313 -15.40 -3.03 10.24
CA GLN A 313 -15.84 -2.09 9.19
C GLN A 313 -16.72 -2.76 8.13
N MET A 314 -16.74 -4.09 8.08
CA MET A 314 -17.45 -4.89 7.09
C MET A 314 -17.01 -4.62 5.64
N THR A 315 -15.81 -4.06 5.45
CA THR A 315 -15.20 -3.81 4.13
C THR A 315 -14.42 -5.02 3.63
N GLN A 316 -14.20 -5.05 2.31
CA GLN A 316 -13.49 -6.12 1.60
C GLN A 316 -12.37 -5.54 0.72
N PRO A 317 -11.30 -5.00 1.33
CA PRO A 317 -10.19 -4.43 0.58
C PRO A 317 -9.49 -5.51 -0.26
N LEU A 318 -8.94 -5.11 -1.40
CA LEU A 318 -8.31 -6.04 -2.36
C LEU A 318 -6.96 -6.56 -1.85
N ILE A 319 -6.21 -5.72 -1.13
CA ILE A 319 -4.91 -6.10 -0.55
C ILE A 319 -4.98 -5.94 0.96
N LEU A 320 -4.57 -6.98 1.68
CA LEU A 320 -4.39 -6.93 3.13
C LEU A 320 -2.90 -6.88 3.44
N HIS A 321 -2.56 -6.09 4.43
CA HIS A 321 -1.21 -5.80 4.87
C HIS A 321 -1.07 -6.12 6.35
N THR A 322 0.05 -6.75 6.69
CA THR A 322 0.42 -7.13 8.04
C THR A 322 1.76 -6.47 8.39
N PRO A 323 1.76 -5.16 8.72
CA PRO A 323 2.96 -4.37 8.89
C PRO A 323 3.89 -4.94 9.97
N GLU A 324 5.14 -4.48 9.97
CA GLU A 324 6.15 -4.80 11.00
C GLU A 324 6.35 -6.31 11.20
N MET A 325 6.34 -7.07 10.10
CA MET A 325 6.51 -8.53 10.13
C MET A 325 5.44 -9.23 10.97
N PHE A 326 4.18 -8.79 10.92
CA PHE A 326 3.05 -9.44 11.60
C PHE A 326 2.62 -10.75 10.91
N TYR A 327 3.59 -11.64 10.78
CA TYR A 327 3.59 -12.85 9.99
C TYR A 327 2.63 -13.93 10.49
N ASP A 328 2.35 -13.97 11.80
CA ASP A 328 1.36 -14.87 12.37
C ASP A 328 -0.05 -14.56 11.83
N CYS A 329 -0.38 -13.27 11.73
CA CYS A 329 -1.62 -12.84 11.09
C CYS A 329 -1.56 -13.12 9.60
N LEU A 330 -0.45 -12.80 8.92
CA LEU A 330 -0.29 -13.05 7.48
C LEU A 330 -0.56 -14.51 7.11
N ASP A 331 -0.02 -15.44 7.88
CA ASP A 331 -0.23 -16.88 7.71
C ASP A 331 -1.71 -17.23 7.89
N THR A 332 -2.37 -16.68 8.91
CA THR A 332 -3.82 -16.84 9.14
C THR A 332 -4.64 -16.32 7.96
N LEU A 333 -4.25 -15.19 7.36
CA LEU A 333 -4.94 -14.62 6.19
C LEU A 333 -4.74 -15.48 4.94
N ILE A 334 -3.52 -15.94 4.67
CA ILE A 334 -3.19 -16.83 3.54
C ILE A 334 -4.01 -18.12 3.65
N GLU A 335 -4.01 -18.76 4.81
CA GLU A 335 -4.80 -19.96 5.06
C GLU A 335 -6.30 -19.69 4.99
N GLY A 336 -6.73 -18.53 5.48
CA GLY A 336 -8.07 -17.96 5.36
C GLY A 336 -8.52 -17.84 3.89
N LEU A 337 -7.59 -17.67 2.96
CA LEU A 337 -7.89 -17.65 1.53
C LEU A 337 -7.63 -19.00 0.85
N GLY A 338 -7.34 -20.05 1.61
CA GLY A 338 -7.10 -21.41 1.11
C GLY A 338 -5.71 -21.63 0.54
N GLY A 339 -4.73 -20.79 0.91
CA GLY A 339 -3.32 -20.99 0.61
C GLY A 339 -2.61 -21.87 1.64
N GLU A 340 -1.39 -22.28 1.31
CA GLU A 340 -0.43 -22.88 2.25
C GLU A 340 0.43 -21.77 2.85
N SER A 341 0.67 -21.83 4.16
CA SER A 341 1.46 -20.82 4.89
C SER A 341 2.64 -21.47 5.63
N GLN A 342 3.50 -20.65 6.23
CA GLN A 342 4.60 -21.14 7.09
C GLN A 342 4.12 -21.52 8.50
N GLN A 343 2.86 -21.25 8.84
CA GLN A 343 2.26 -21.55 10.15
C GLN A 343 3.06 -21.02 11.34
N ARG A 344 3.59 -19.80 11.22
CA ARG A 344 4.47 -19.18 12.23
C ARG A 344 3.76 -18.96 13.57
N TYR A 345 2.44 -18.84 13.56
CA TYR A 345 1.61 -18.78 14.77
C TYR A 345 1.53 -20.10 15.56
N LEU A 346 1.95 -21.24 14.99
CA LEU A 346 2.01 -22.53 15.71
C LEU A 346 3.31 -22.73 16.49
N VAL A 347 4.31 -21.85 16.30
CA VAL A 347 5.54 -21.91 17.07
C VAL A 347 5.21 -21.47 18.50
N ASP A 348 5.13 -22.44 19.41
CA ASP A 348 4.98 -22.18 20.84
C ASP A 348 6.24 -21.47 21.35
N TYR A 349 6.11 -20.17 21.64
CA TYR A 349 7.19 -19.36 22.19
C TYR A 349 7.42 -19.58 23.69
N GLY A 350 6.67 -20.52 24.31
CA GLY A 350 6.66 -20.81 25.73
C GLY A 350 5.54 -20.04 26.44
N GLU A 351 4.95 -20.67 27.47
CA GLU A 351 3.94 -20.06 28.33
C GLU A 351 4.46 -18.75 28.95
N GLY A 352 3.99 -17.59 28.47
CA GLY A 352 4.19 -16.33 29.18
C GLY A 352 4.17 -15.06 28.34
N GLU A 353 4.54 -15.14 27.06
CA GLU A 353 4.58 -13.99 26.15
C GLU A 353 4.10 -14.47 24.78
N SER A 354 3.13 -13.75 24.21
CA SER A 354 2.77 -14.02 22.81
C SER A 354 4.03 -13.85 21.96
N GLY A 355 4.20 -14.63 20.88
CA GLY A 355 5.32 -14.42 19.95
C GLY A 355 5.42 -12.96 19.46
N VAL A 356 4.31 -12.21 19.55
CA VAL A 356 4.23 -10.77 19.31
C VAL A 356 4.97 -9.95 20.38
N GLU A 357 4.76 -10.19 21.68
CA GLU A 357 5.46 -9.46 22.76
C GLU A 357 6.97 -9.69 22.71
N ARG A 358 7.39 -10.94 22.46
CA ARG A 358 8.81 -11.24 22.29
C ARG A 358 9.40 -10.63 21.03
N ARG A 359 8.67 -10.60 19.92
CA ARG A 359 9.11 -9.89 18.69
C ARG A 359 9.14 -8.38 18.87
N LEU A 360 8.19 -7.78 19.58
CA LEU A 360 8.21 -6.35 19.92
C LEU A 360 9.40 -6.02 20.83
N ALA A 361 9.68 -6.86 21.82
CA ALA A 361 10.86 -6.73 22.68
C ALA A 361 12.17 -6.96 21.89
N ASP A 362 12.21 -7.95 20.99
CA ASP A 362 13.36 -8.20 20.11
C ASP A 362 13.55 -7.05 19.11
N PHE A 363 12.48 -6.40 18.64
CA PHE A 363 12.55 -5.16 17.83
C PHE A 363 13.16 -4.00 18.63
N GLU A 364 12.72 -3.78 19.87
CA GLU A 364 13.31 -2.76 20.76
C GLU A 364 14.77 -3.07 21.10
N ILE A 365 15.12 -4.36 21.23
CA ILE A 365 16.48 -4.83 21.53
C ILE A 365 17.38 -4.78 20.29
N GLU A 366 16.90 -5.09 19.08
CA GLU A 366 17.69 -5.06 17.84
C GLU A 366 18.05 -3.60 17.45
N GLU A 367 17.18 -2.62 17.73
CA GLU A 367 17.52 -1.17 17.67
C GLU A 367 18.59 -0.75 18.70
N ALA A 368 18.73 -1.47 19.82
CA ALA A 368 19.73 -1.19 20.84
C ALA A 368 21.09 -1.87 20.55
N THR A 369 21.08 -3.08 20.01
CA THR A 369 22.27 -3.97 19.97
C THR A 369 23.25 -3.66 18.83
N VAL A 370 22.90 -2.81 17.87
CA VAL A 370 23.83 -2.33 16.81
C VAL A 370 24.87 -1.32 17.34
N THR A 371 24.76 -0.85 18.60
CA THR A 371 25.38 0.41 19.05
C THR A 371 26.66 0.32 19.89
N THR A 372 27.37 -0.80 19.93
CA THR A 372 28.73 -0.81 20.52
C THR A 372 29.53 -1.95 19.95
N LEU A 373 30.59 -1.65 19.20
CA LEU A 373 31.90 -2.31 19.24
C LEU A 373 32.81 -1.73 18.13
N GLY A 374 33.43 -0.58 18.42
CA GLY A 374 34.66 -0.14 17.77
C GLY A 374 35.78 -0.16 18.81
N GLY A 375 36.72 -1.11 18.71
CA GLY A 375 37.91 -1.12 19.57
C GLY A 375 38.65 -2.46 19.64
N ASP A 376 39.74 -2.55 18.89
CA ASP A 376 40.98 -3.30 19.09
C ASP A 376 41.02 -4.82 19.36
N ASN A 377 41.54 -5.51 18.33
CA ASN A 377 42.41 -6.69 18.26
C ASN A 377 42.85 -7.39 19.57
N GLY A 378 42.68 -8.72 19.62
CA GLY A 378 43.56 -9.57 20.44
C GLY A 378 43.13 -11.01 20.72
N ALA A 379 43.67 -11.94 19.91
CA ALA A 379 44.10 -13.31 20.28
C ALA A 379 43.15 -14.32 20.97
N GLY A 380 42.79 -15.36 20.20
CA GLY A 380 43.01 -16.78 20.52
C GLY A 380 42.41 -17.38 21.79
N GLY A 381 41.30 -18.13 21.64
CA GLY A 381 40.79 -19.04 22.67
C GLY A 381 40.04 -20.24 22.07
N SER A 382 40.48 -21.45 22.43
CA SER A 382 39.84 -22.74 22.12
C SER A 382 38.77 -23.05 23.17
N TYR A 383 37.55 -23.43 22.77
CA TYR A 383 36.45 -23.73 23.71
C TYR A 383 35.98 -25.18 23.67
N VAL A 384 35.75 -25.73 24.86
CA VAL A 384 35.14 -27.02 25.15
C VAL A 384 33.64 -26.78 25.40
N LEU A 385 32.77 -27.49 24.68
CA LEU A 385 31.32 -27.45 24.88
C LEU A 385 30.93 -28.25 26.14
N GLN A 386 30.41 -27.58 27.15
CA GLN A 386 29.72 -28.21 28.27
C GLN A 386 28.22 -28.32 27.98
N ASN A 387 27.73 -29.54 28.15
CA ASN A 387 26.38 -30.00 27.86
C ASN A 387 25.43 -29.55 28.98
N TYR A 388 24.44 -28.71 28.67
CA TYR A 388 23.28 -28.48 29.53
C TYR A 388 22.09 -29.26 28.96
N GLY A 389 21.66 -30.26 29.72
CA GLY A 389 20.55 -31.13 29.34
C GLY A 389 19.18 -30.54 29.60
N GLY A 390 18.18 -31.11 28.93
CA GLY A 390 16.83 -31.22 29.45
C GLY A 390 15.73 -30.48 28.71
N PHE A 391 15.59 -30.63 27.39
CA PHE A 391 14.33 -30.40 26.68
C PHE A 391 14.20 -31.36 25.48
N ASP A 392 13.20 -32.23 25.54
CA ASP A 392 12.79 -33.10 24.41
C ASP A 392 11.93 -32.29 23.44
N LEU A 393 12.58 -31.55 22.54
CA LEU A 393 11.98 -31.14 21.28
C LEU A 393 12.28 -32.21 20.23
N ASN A 394 11.30 -32.54 19.38
CA ASN A 394 11.59 -33.43 18.26
C ASN A 394 12.67 -32.79 17.37
N GLN A 395 13.71 -33.56 17.09
CA GLN A 395 14.91 -33.07 16.40
C GLN A 395 14.57 -32.48 15.02
N GLU A 396 13.49 -32.94 14.40
CA GLU A 396 12.99 -32.46 13.10
C GLU A 396 12.32 -31.08 13.17
N GLY A 397 11.58 -30.75 14.24
CA GLY A 397 10.96 -29.43 14.40
C GLY A 397 11.99 -28.34 14.64
N PHE A 398 13.00 -28.63 15.47
CA PHE A 398 14.10 -27.70 15.75
C PHE A 398 15.01 -27.48 14.53
N LEU A 399 15.27 -28.51 13.73
CA LEU A 399 16.07 -28.39 12.51
C LEU A 399 15.31 -27.67 11.39
N THR A 400 14.00 -27.83 11.29
CA THR A 400 13.15 -27.08 10.34
C THR A 400 13.06 -25.60 10.73
N TYR A 401 12.93 -25.32 12.03
CA TYR A 401 13.04 -23.97 12.58
C TYR A 401 14.41 -23.35 12.30
N LEU A 402 15.51 -24.06 12.58
CA LEU A 402 16.86 -23.57 12.26
C LEU A 402 17.07 -23.40 10.76
N SER A 403 16.52 -24.23 9.87
CA SER A 403 16.67 -24.03 8.43
C SER A 403 15.88 -22.84 7.91
N ASN A 404 14.70 -22.58 8.46
CA ASN A 404 13.85 -21.44 8.07
C ASN A 404 14.38 -20.13 8.66
N LEU A 405 14.84 -20.16 9.91
CA LEU A 405 15.52 -19.06 10.57
C LEU A 405 16.88 -18.79 9.91
N LEU A 406 17.75 -19.78 9.75
CA LEU A 406 19.04 -19.58 9.08
C LEU A 406 18.88 -19.23 7.60
N GLY A 407 17.83 -19.68 6.92
CA GLY A 407 17.53 -19.36 5.52
C GLY A 407 17.10 -17.90 5.28
N SER A 408 16.41 -17.30 6.25
CA SER A 408 16.10 -15.86 6.29
C SER A 408 17.27 -15.02 6.79
N TYR A 409 18.08 -15.54 7.72
CA TYR A 409 19.24 -14.82 8.30
C TYR A 409 20.55 -14.91 7.48
N TRP A 410 20.78 -15.93 6.64
CA TRP A 410 22.06 -16.12 5.93
C TRP A 410 22.38 -15.07 4.85
N ASN A 411 21.41 -14.27 4.42
CA ASN A 411 21.66 -13.12 3.53
C ASN A 411 21.92 -11.81 4.29
N TYR A 412 21.94 -11.83 5.63
CA TYR A 412 22.07 -10.62 6.45
C TYR A 412 23.19 -10.64 7.51
N GLY A 413 23.92 -11.74 7.71
CA GLY A 413 25.00 -11.76 8.70
C GLY A 413 26.09 -12.78 8.41
N GLN A 414 27.16 -12.37 7.71
CA GLN A 414 28.48 -12.82 8.14
C GLN A 414 28.82 -12.08 9.43
N PHE A 415 29.53 -12.76 10.33
CA PHE A 415 29.81 -12.39 11.74
C PHE A 415 28.56 -12.65 12.61
N VAL A 416 28.55 -13.58 13.56
CA VAL A 416 29.37 -13.57 14.79
C VAL A 416 29.55 -14.99 15.36
N ALA A 417 30.74 -15.26 15.93
CA ALA A 417 31.00 -16.36 16.85
C ALA A 417 30.91 -15.87 18.31
N SER A 418 30.28 -16.68 19.15
CA SER A 418 29.77 -16.45 20.50
C SER A 418 30.81 -16.04 21.57
N GLY A 419 30.40 -15.26 22.58
CA GLY A 419 31.19 -15.09 23.82
C GLY A 419 30.64 -14.18 24.93
N ASN A 420 30.08 -14.82 25.97
CA ASN A 420 29.98 -14.52 27.42
C ASN A 420 29.42 -13.21 28.03
N TYR A 421 28.48 -13.44 28.97
CA TYR A 421 27.75 -12.52 29.84
C TYR A 421 28.57 -11.93 30.99
N GLY A 422 28.45 -10.62 31.20
CA GLY A 422 28.83 -9.92 32.43
C GLY A 422 27.60 -9.52 33.25
N GLN A 423 27.58 -9.87 34.54
CA GLN A 423 26.53 -9.50 35.49
C GLN A 423 26.52 -8.00 35.79
N TYR A 424 25.32 -7.38 35.81
CA TYR A 424 25.12 -6.07 36.45
C TYR A 424 23.85 -6.01 37.31
N GLY A 425 24.06 -5.83 38.61
CA GLY A 425 23.62 -4.66 39.40
C GLY A 425 22.12 -4.32 39.50
N ASN A 426 21.57 -4.51 40.71
CA ASN A 426 20.26 -4.04 41.18
C ASN A 426 19.93 -2.58 40.81
N TYR A 427 18.74 -2.34 40.25
CA TYR A 427 18.14 -1.01 40.16
C TYR A 427 17.12 -0.79 41.30
N GLY A 428 17.24 0.39 41.92
CA GLY A 428 16.45 0.85 43.05
C GLY A 428 15.02 1.26 42.69
N GLN A 429 14.20 1.32 43.74
CA GLN A 429 12.76 1.60 43.70
C GLN A 429 12.45 3.01 43.18
N TYR A 430 11.53 3.12 42.21
CA TYR A 430 10.94 4.39 41.79
C TYR A 430 9.69 4.72 42.62
N GLY A 431 9.66 5.97 43.11
CA GLY A 431 8.60 6.53 43.96
C GLY A 431 7.37 7.02 43.19
N ASN A 432 6.29 7.21 43.95
CA ASN A 432 4.92 7.53 43.55
C ASN A 432 4.78 8.73 42.58
N TYR A 433 4.00 8.53 41.52
CA TYR A 433 3.52 9.61 40.64
C TYR A 433 2.32 10.34 41.28
N GLY A 434 2.39 11.68 41.23
CA GLY A 434 1.37 12.60 41.73
C GLY A 434 0.14 12.70 40.81
N GLN A 435 -0.96 13.18 41.40
CA GLN A 435 -2.30 13.28 40.82
C GLN A 435 -2.38 14.24 39.63
N TYR A 436 -3.02 13.81 38.54
CA TYR A 436 -3.39 14.67 37.41
C TYR A 436 -4.59 15.55 37.75
N GLY A 437 -4.47 16.86 37.46
CA GLY A 437 -5.49 17.88 37.67
C GLY A 437 -6.61 17.86 36.62
N ASN A 438 -7.80 18.28 37.06
CA ASN A 438 -9.05 18.42 36.29
C ASN A 438 -8.89 19.28 35.03
N TYR A 439 -9.30 18.74 33.87
CA TYR A 439 -9.49 19.51 32.64
C TYR A 439 -10.80 20.30 32.69
N GLY A 440 -10.72 21.60 32.33
CA GLY A 440 -11.78 22.59 32.43
C GLY A 440 -12.84 22.51 31.32
N TYR A 441 -14.03 22.99 31.67
CA TYR A 441 -15.23 23.18 30.84
C TYR A 441 -14.97 24.02 29.58
N TYR A 442 -15.38 23.51 28.41
CA TYR A 442 -15.48 24.29 27.17
C TYR A 442 -16.75 25.16 27.13
N ARG A 443 -16.57 26.39 26.62
CA ARG A 443 -17.56 27.49 26.60
C ARG A 443 -18.64 27.30 25.53
N GLN A 444 -19.86 27.71 25.87
CA GLN A 444 -21.01 27.92 24.97
C GLN A 444 -20.71 28.97 23.89
N TYR A 445 -21.05 28.65 22.64
CA TYR A 445 -21.10 29.62 21.55
C TYR A 445 -22.32 30.55 21.69
N GLN A 446 -22.05 31.86 21.59
CA GLN A 446 -23.05 32.92 21.56
C GLN A 446 -23.67 33.07 20.16
N SER A 447 -24.99 33.22 20.19
CA SER A 447 -25.93 33.68 19.17
C SER A 447 -25.39 34.69 18.15
N PHE A 448 -25.60 34.41 16.85
CA PHE A 448 -25.49 35.39 15.77
C PHE A 448 -26.84 36.08 15.52
N GLY A 449 -26.81 37.42 15.59
CA GLY A 449 -27.38 38.29 14.54
C GLY A 449 -28.88 38.59 14.57
N THR A 450 -29.28 39.58 15.36
CA THR A 450 -30.52 40.35 15.19
C THR A 450 -30.38 41.30 13.99
N LEU A 451 -31.14 41.07 12.90
CA LEU A 451 -31.39 42.09 11.88
C LEU A 451 -32.65 42.87 12.24
N ALA A 452 -32.50 44.19 12.40
CA ALA A 452 -33.57 45.16 12.64
C ALA A 452 -34.32 45.51 11.33
N PRO A 453 -35.53 46.09 11.43
CA PRO A 453 -36.62 45.85 10.48
C PRO A 453 -36.70 46.87 9.33
N SER A 454 -37.07 46.39 8.15
CA SER A 454 -37.54 47.20 7.04
C SER A 454 -39.01 47.60 7.27
N SER A 455 -39.24 48.90 7.34
CA SER A 455 -40.53 49.56 7.18
C SER A 455 -41.06 49.33 5.76
N PHE A 456 -42.24 48.72 5.61
CA PHE A 456 -43.14 49.03 4.49
C PHE A 456 -44.59 48.68 4.83
N SER A 457 -45.48 49.57 4.44
CA SER A 457 -46.86 49.73 4.88
C SER A 457 -47.83 48.69 4.32
N SER A 458 -48.86 48.44 5.12
CA SER A 458 -50.09 47.71 4.81
C SER A 458 -50.96 48.35 3.73
N SER A 459 -51.40 47.53 2.76
CA SER A 459 -52.67 47.62 2.01
C SER A 459 -52.68 46.46 1.01
N GLY A 460 -53.65 45.57 0.84
CA GLY A 460 -54.96 45.32 1.41
C GLY A 460 -55.55 44.12 0.64
N SER A 461 -56.65 43.55 1.16
CA SER A 461 -57.65 42.72 0.44
C SER A 461 -57.18 41.36 -0.14
N SER A 462 -57.53 40.24 0.50
CA SER A 462 -58.79 39.47 0.27
C SER A 462 -58.87 38.79 -1.10
N SER A 463 -58.76 37.45 -1.15
CA SER A 463 -59.76 36.51 -1.71
C SER A 463 -59.19 35.11 -1.98
N TYR A 464 -60.04 34.12 -1.70
CA TYR A 464 -59.99 32.69 -2.01
C TYR A 464 -59.54 32.32 -3.43
N LEU A 465 -58.84 31.17 -3.60
CA LEU A 465 -59.32 29.99 -4.34
C LEU A 465 -58.25 28.90 -4.51
N THR A 466 -58.77 27.68 -4.56
CA THR A 466 -58.15 26.37 -4.78
C THR A 466 -57.81 26.07 -6.24
N LEU A 467 -57.02 24.99 -6.42
CA LEU A 467 -56.89 24.06 -7.56
C LEU A 467 -55.79 24.26 -8.62
N ALA A 468 -54.89 23.27 -8.61
CA ALA A 468 -54.56 22.34 -9.71
C ALA A 468 -53.55 22.73 -10.83
N SER A 469 -52.52 21.87 -10.89
CA SER A 469 -52.00 21.14 -12.07
C SER A 469 -51.14 21.84 -13.12
N SER A 470 -50.15 21.04 -13.59
CA SER A 470 -49.36 21.13 -14.83
C SER A 470 -48.15 22.08 -14.72
N SER A 471 -46.95 21.80 -15.24
CA SER A 471 -46.43 20.72 -16.07
C SER A 471 -44.91 20.89 -16.17
N ALA A 472 -44.23 19.79 -16.52
CA ALA A 472 -42.81 19.63 -16.83
C ALA A 472 -42.15 20.77 -17.64
N ILE A 473 -40.89 21.07 -17.29
CA ILE A 473 -39.84 21.47 -18.24
C ILE A 473 -38.60 20.63 -17.94
N ILE A 474 -38.19 19.86 -18.95
CA ILE A 474 -36.94 19.11 -19.05
C ILE A 474 -35.98 20.03 -19.81
N ASP A 475 -34.75 20.23 -19.30
CA ASP A 475 -33.62 20.70 -20.10
C ASP A 475 -32.56 19.60 -20.11
N THR A 476 -32.36 19.01 -21.29
CA THR A 476 -31.30 18.06 -21.62
C THR A 476 -30.34 18.76 -22.56
N VAL A 477 -29.07 18.92 -22.17
CA VAL A 477 -28.01 19.41 -23.05
C VAL A 477 -27.31 18.20 -23.67
N SER A 478 -27.40 18.06 -24.99
CA SER A 478 -26.58 17.17 -25.81
C SER A 478 -25.67 18.00 -26.71
N GLU A 479 -24.36 17.90 -26.50
CA GLU A 479 -23.34 18.39 -27.44
C GLU A 479 -22.76 17.20 -28.20
N ALA A 480 -23.02 17.15 -29.50
CA ALA A 480 -22.23 16.38 -30.44
C ALA A 480 -22.25 17.05 -31.81
N SER A 481 -21.08 17.01 -32.46
CA SER A 481 -20.77 17.21 -33.88
C SER A 481 -20.59 18.65 -34.39
N ARG A 482 -19.36 18.96 -34.83
CA ARG A 482 -18.97 19.08 -36.25
C ARG A 482 -17.52 19.57 -36.40
N TYR A 483 -16.68 18.78 -37.08
CA TYR A 483 -15.76 19.32 -38.09
C TYR A 483 -15.52 18.24 -39.14
N GLY A 484 -15.75 18.59 -40.41
CA GLY A 484 -15.62 17.73 -41.57
C GLY A 484 -14.55 18.25 -42.52
N ASP A 485 -13.91 17.27 -43.15
CA ASP A 485 -13.10 17.21 -44.38
C ASP A 485 -13.06 18.40 -45.35
N ILE A 486 -11.85 18.66 -45.86
CA ILE A 486 -11.61 19.18 -47.23
C ILE A 486 -10.54 18.33 -47.92
N LEU A 487 -10.82 18.09 -49.20
CA LEU A 487 -10.22 17.17 -50.18
C LEU A 487 -8.78 17.45 -50.65
N THR A 488 -8.24 16.35 -51.17
CA THR A 488 -7.09 16.07 -52.03
C THR A 488 -6.80 17.05 -53.18
N SER A 489 -5.50 17.22 -53.48
CA SER A 489 -5.02 17.42 -54.86
C SER A 489 -3.70 16.69 -55.07
N SER A 490 -3.66 15.92 -56.15
CA SER A 490 -2.58 15.07 -56.64
C SER A 490 -1.63 15.86 -57.57
N GLY A 491 -0.34 15.58 -57.48
CA GLY A 491 0.68 16.07 -58.40
C GLY A 491 1.91 15.16 -58.39
N THR A 492 1.97 14.27 -59.37
CA THR A 492 3.11 13.41 -59.74
C THR A 492 4.27 14.22 -60.30
N LEU A 493 5.51 13.83 -60.00
CA LEU A 493 6.64 13.69 -60.95
C LEU A 493 7.85 13.06 -60.23
N SER A 494 8.40 12.00 -60.83
CA SER A 494 9.62 11.29 -60.41
C SER A 494 10.84 11.79 -61.24
N PRO A 495 12.02 11.12 -61.22
CA PRO A 495 13.23 11.64 -60.60
C PRO A 495 14.35 11.96 -61.62
N THR A 496 15.34 12.77 -61.22
CA THR A 496 16.63 12.81 -61.92
C THR A 496 17.79 12.85 -60.94
N SER A 497 18.64 11.84 -61.11
CA SER A 497 20.01 11.68 -60.63
C SER A 497 20.95 12.79 -61.10
N SER A 498 21.90 13.19 -60.27
CA SER A 498 23.28 13.47 -60.71
C SER A 498 24.26 13.51 -59.53
N ALA A 499 25.32 12.73 -59.69
CA ALA A 499 26.48 12.61 -58.83
C ALA A 499 27.53 13.69 -59.12
N SER A 500 28.35 14.02 -58.10
CA SER A 500 29.77 14.45 -58.19
C SER A 500 30.22 14.86 -56.77
N SER A 501 30.97 14.06 -56.01
CA SER A 501 32.42 13.78 -56.07
C SER A 501 33.29 14.73 -55.25
N ALA A 502 33.94 14.12 -54.24
CA ALA A 502 35.30 14.35 -53.71
C ALA A 502 35.69 15.72 -53.11
N ASN A 503 36.08 15.72 -51.83
CA ASN A 503 37.51 15.84 -51.53
C ASN A 503 37.90 15.33 -50.13
N THR A 504 38.98 14.56 -50.16
CA THR A 504 39.80 14.00 -49.09
C THR A 504 40.67 15.08 -48.45
N SER A 505 40.85 15.04 -47.12
CA SER A 505 42.12 15.46 -46.50
C SER A 505 42.37 14.74 -45.18
N THR A 506 43.38 13.87 -45.23
CA THR A 506 44.16 13.27 -44.16
C THR A 506 44.82 14.31 -43.26
N GLY A 507 44.85 14.06 -41.95
CA GLY A 507 45.61 14.84 -40.97
C GLY A 507 46.14 13.96 -39.85
N THR A 508 47.33 13.41 -40.08
CA THR A 508 48.18 12.66 -39.13
C THR A 508 48.91 13.65 -38.23
N SER A 509 48.95 13.43 -36.91
CA SER A 509 50.01 14.02 -36.06
C SER A 509 50.44 13.07 -34.95
N THR A 510 51.56 12.41 -35.20
CA THR A 510 52.49 11.84 -34.24
C THR A 510 53.14 12.93 -33.37
N GLY A 511 53.32 12.66 -32.08
CA GLY A 511 54.15 13.47 -31.19
C GLY A 511 54.58 12.66 -29.97
N THR A 512 55.81 12.12 -30.03
CA THR A 512 56.44 11.28 -29.00
C THR A 512 57.48 12.09 -28.22
N SER A 513 57.47 11.91 -26.90
CA SER A 513 58.58 11.91 -25.92
C SER A 513 59.57 13.09 -25.79
N THR A 514 59.67 13.61 -24.55
CA THR A 514 60.87 13.78 -23.68
C THR A 514 60.33 14.44 -22.39
N GLY A 515 60.49 13.97 -21.15
CA GLY A 515 61.59 13.26 -20.50
C GLY A 515 62.31 14.23 -19.56
N THR A 516 62.01 14.24 -18.25
CA THR A 516 62.99 14.62 -17.21
C THR A 516 62.56 14.18 -15.81
N SER A 517 63.45 13.41 -15.22
CA SER A 517 63.55 13.01 -13.82
C SER A 517 64.11 14.12 -12.94
N THR A 518 63.66 14.23 -11.69
CA THR A 518 64.53 14.54 -10.53
C THR A 518 63.89 13.97 -9.28
N GLY A 519 64.65 13.17 -8.55
CA GLY A 519 64.28 12.64 -7.25
C GLY A 519 64.83 13.44 -6.08
N THR A 520 64.49 12.91 -4.90
CA THR A 520 65.11 13.07 -3.56
C THR A 520 65.02 14.41 -2.85
N SER A 521 64.26 14.42 -1.76
CA SER A 521 64.79 14.36 -0.38
C SER A 521 63.76 13.75 0.55
#